data_AF-A0A935TBP4-F1
#
_entry.id   AF-A0A935TBP4-F1
#
_cell.length_a   1.000
_cell.length_b   1.000
_cell.length_c   1.000
_cell.angle_alpha   90.00
_cell.angle_beta   90.00
_cell.angle_gamma   90.00
#
_symmetry.space_group_name_H-M   'P 1'
#
loop_
_entity.id
_entity.type
_entity.pdbx_description
1 polymer ?
#
loop_
_entity_poly.entity_id
_entity_poly.type
_entity_poly.pdbx_seq_one_letter_code
_entity_poly.pdbx_strand_id
1 'polypeptide(L)'
;MKVAVIAPHLGSKETDPAVLVIDEAVKFVIPVLSGHLGGANALAGHMATALGATPVLTAASDARQTLAVDLIGRELSWTIEAGHDSIGRASAAVVNDDPVALVQESGSANWWASHANGREFPLPANLRLFARLEEVDSEHFAAVLWISQRAMPAAFAAQLAGRCVTYRPGPAA
;
A
#
# COMPACT_ATOMS: atom_id res chain seq x y z
N MET A 1 24.19 16.30 2.18
CA MET A 1 23.59 14.95 2.21
C MET A 1 24.19 14.12 1.07
N LYS A 2 24.91 13.02 1.35
CA LYS A 2 25.66 12.24 0.35
C LYS A 2 24.78 11.19 -0.36
N VAL A 3 23.64 11.60 -0.93
CA VAL A 3 22.81 10.72 -1.77
C VAL A 3 23.54 10.37 -3.09
N ALA A 4 24.41 11.27 -3.58
CA ALA A 4 25.16 11.04 -4.81
C ALA A 4 26.12 9.83 -4.77
N VAL A 5 26.56 9.39 -3.58
CA VAL A 5 27.52 8.28 -3.44
C VAL A 5 26.89 6.95 -3.85
N ILE A 6 25.58 6.79 -3.66
CA ILE A 6 24.86 5.56 -4.02
C ILE A 6 24.36 5.57 -5.46
N ALA A 7 24.37 6.71 -6.14
CA ALA A 7 23.81 6.88 -7.48
C ALA A 7 24.32 5.88 -8.54
N PRO A 8 25.63 5.54 -8.60
CA PRO A 8 26.14 4.56 -9.58
C PRO A 8 25.67 3.12 -9.35
N HIS A 9 25.06 2.84 -8.20
CA HIS A 9 24.63 1.51 -7.77
C HIS A 9 23.12 1.33 -7.78
N LEU A 10 22.36 2.35 -8.20
CA LEU A 10 20.91 2.30 -8.25
C LEU A 10 20.43 1.53 -9.49
N GLY A 11 19.53 0.58 -9.28
CA GLY A 11 18.87 -0.21 -10.31
C GLY A 11 17.39 0.15 -10.40
N SER A 12 16.58 -0.43 -9.50
CA SER A 12 15.15 -0.16 -9.43
C SER A 12 14.64 -0.15 -8.00
N LYS A 13 13.60 0.64 -7.72
CA LYS A 13 12.99 0.77 -6.39
C LYS A 13 12.41 -0.55 -5.83
N GLU A 14 12.16 -1.53 -6.70
CA GLU A 14 11.63 -2.84 -6.35
C GLU A 14 12.73 -3.80 -5.86
N THR A 15 13.96 -3.64 -6.34
CA THR A 15 15.09 -4.56 -6.05
C THR A 15 16.20 -3.93 -5.22
N ASP A 16 16.33 -2.61 -5.26
CA ASP A 16 17.35 -1.89 -4.52
C ASP A 16 17.07 -1.96 -3.01
N PRO A 17 18.10 -2.04 -2.16
CA PRO A 17 17.91 -2.10 -0.71
C PRO A 17 17.28 -0.81 -0.16
N ALA A 18 16.60 -0.93 0.97
CA ALA A 18 16.19 0.23 1.76
C ALA A 18 17.43 1.07 2.16
N VAL A 19 17.40 2.37 1.84
CA VAL A 19 18.45 3.32 2.24
C VAL A 19 17.85 4.43 3.08
N LEU A 20 18.45 4.66 4.24
CA LEU A 20 18.10 5.73 5.16
C LEU A 20 19.25 6.74 5.29
N VAL A 21 18.90 7.99 5.54
CA VAL A 21 19.81 9.03 5.99
C VAL A 21 19.43 9.42 7.41
N ILE A 22 20.43 9.47 8.29
CA ILE A 22 20.29 9.96 9.66
C ILE A 22 21.18 11.20 9.77
N ASP A 23 20.65 12.30 10.30
CA ASP A 23 21.47 13.49 10.54
C ASP A 23 22.43 13.28 11.71
N GLU A 24 23.52 14.06 11.74
CA GLU A 24 24.57 13.92 12.75
C GLU A 24 24.06 14.11 14.18
N ALA A 25 23.05 14.96 14.38
CA ALA A 25 22.46 15.18 15.71
C ALA A 25 21.41 14.13 16.08
N VAL A 26 21.18 13.10 15.24
CA VAL A 26 20.22 12.01 15.46
C VAL A 26 18.82 12.55 15.73
N LYS A 27 18.44 13.63 15.05
CA LYS A 27 17.11 14.23 15.17
C LYS A 27 16.13 13.63 14.18
N PHE A 28 16.61 13.19 13.02
CA PHE A 28 15.82 12.78 11.88
C PHE A 28 16.32 11.48 11.27
N VAL A 29 15.37 10.61 10.93
CA VAL A 29 15.60 9.41 10.12
C VAL A 29 14.77 9.53 8.85
N ILE A 30 15.45 9.62 7.71
CA ILE A 30 14.85 9.98 6.43
C ILE A 30 15.06 8.83 5.43
N PRO A 31 14.02 8.12 4.99
CA PRO A 31 14.14 7.16 3.91
C PRO A 31 14.41 7.88 2.59
N VAL A 32 15.41 7.42 1.83
CA VAL A 32 15.83 8.04 0.56
C VAL A 32 15.76 7.09 -0.64
N LEU A 33 15.63 5.78 -0.41
CA LEU A 33 15.48 4.77 -1.46
C LEU A 33 14.60 3.62 -0.98
N SER A 34 13.86 3.01 -1.90
CA SER A 34 13.05 1.80 -1.67
C SER A 34 12.03 1.97 -0.53
N GLY A 35 11.26 3.06 -0.63
CA GLY A 35 10.27 3.54 0.36
C GLY A 35 9.32 2.48 0.92
N HIS A 36 8.12 2.38 0.35
CA HIS A 36 7.09 1.51 0.92
C HIS A 36 7.34 0.02 0.60
N LEU A 37 7.46 -0.34 -0.68
CA LEU A 37 7.71 -1.74 -1.12
C LEU A 37 8.99 -2.34 -0.56
N GLY A 38 10.09 -1.59 -0.60
CA GLY A 38 11.39 -2.03 -0.10
C GLY A 38 11.58 -1.85 1.40
N GLY A 39 10.56 -1.37 2.12
CA GLY A 39 10.55 -1.33 3.58
C GLY A 39 11.35 -0.18 4.22
N ALA A 40 11.88 0.77 3.45
CA ALA A 40 12.60 1.90 4.02
C ALA A 40 11.74 2.76 4.95
N ASN A 41 10.45 2.92 4.65
CA ASN A 41 9.55 3.70 5.52
C ASN A 41 9.35 3.03 6.89
N ALA A 42 9.10 1.72 6.90
CA ALA A 42 8.97 0.93 8.12
C ALA A 42 10.29 0.94 8.92
N LEU A 43 11.43 0.74 8.22
CA LEU A 43 12.75 0.80 8.84
C LEU A 43 13.04 2.18 9.45
N ALA A 44 12.62 3.27 8.79
CA ALA A 44 12.77 4.61 9.32
C ALA A 44 11.99 4.78 10.63
N GLY A 45 10.76 4.26 10.72
CA GLY A 45 9.96 4.27 11.95
C GLY A 45 10.60 3.46 13.08
N HIS A 46 11.11 2.26 12.79
CA HIS A 46 11.82 1.42 13.75
C HIS A 46 13.09 2.10 14.27
N MET A 47 13.92 2.62 13.37
CA MET A 47 15.17 3.30 13.72
C MET A 47 14.91 4.59 14.50
N ALA A 48 13.90 5.37 14.11
CA ALA A 48 13.53 6.58 14.84
C ALA A 48 13.11 6.26 16.28
N THR A 49 12.32 5.21 16.48
CA THR A 49 11.94 4.72 17.82
C THR A 49 13.17 4.30 18.62
N ALA A 50 14.05 3.49 18.04
CA ALA A 50 15.25 2.99 18.70
C ALA A 50 16.24 4.11 19.08
N LEU A 51 16.30 5.18 18.29
CA LEU A 51 17.24 6.29 18.46
C LEU A 51 16.65 7.50 19.21
N GLY A 52 15.36 7.50 19.51
CA GLY A 52 14.67 8.69 20.03
C GLY A 52 14.61 9.85 19.03
N ALA A 53 14.66 9.54 17.74
CA ALA A 53 14.64 10.50 16.64
C ALA A 53 13.23 10.64 16.03
N THR A 54 13.07 11.56 15.09
CA THR A 54 11.82 11.77 14.35
C THR A 54 11.92 11.17 12.94
N PRO A 55 11.02 10.25 12.53
CA PRO A 55 11.00 9.78 11.16
C PRO A 55 10.42 10.86 10.23
N VAL A 56 11.06 11.12 9.10
CA VAL A 56 10.59 12.09 8.09
C VAL A 56 10.14 11.34 6.84
N LEU A 57 8.88 10.90 6.82
CA LEU A 57 8.31 10.18 5.68
C LEU A 57 7.81 11.18 4.63
N THR A 58 8.33 11.09 3.40
CA THR A 58 8.02 12.04 2.32
C THR A 58 7.15 11.47 1.20
N ALA A 59 6.83 10.18 1.23
CA ALA A 59 5.97 9.60 0.20
C ALA A 59 4.55 10.17 0.32
N ALA A 60 3.91 10.44 -0.82
CA ALA A 60 2.56 11.01 -0.86
C ALA A 60 1.56 10.15 -0.07
N SER A 61 1.73 8.83 -0.09
CA SER A 61 0.91 7.90 0.70
C SER A 61 1.07 8.06 2.20
N ASP A 62 2.29 8.33 2.70
CA ASP A 62 2.52 8.58 4.13
C ASP A 62 2.04 9.96 4.53
N ALA A 63 2.33 10.98 3.72
CA ALA A 63 1.93 12.36 3.96
C ALA A 63 0.40 12.52 3.96
N ARG A 64 -0.30 11.80 3.07
CA ARG A 64 -1.77 11.79 2.98
C ARG A 64 -2.42 10.69 3.82
N GLN A 65 -1.64 9.85 4.49
CA GLN A 65 -2.12 8.70 5.26
C GLN A 65 -3.04 7.77 4.45
N THR A 66 -2.79 7.65 3.15
CA THR A 66 -3.64 6.90 2.23
C THR A 66 -3.21 5.44 2.16
N LEU A 67 -4.16 4.57 1.83
CA LEU A 67 -3.93 3.13 1.65
C LEU A 67 -2.96 2.86 0.49
N ALA A 68 -1.81 2.28 0.80
CA ALA A 68 -0.91 1.73 -0.21
C ALA A 68 -1.44 0.39 -0.76
N VAL A 69 -1.93 0.43 -2.00
CA VAL A 69 -2.57 -0.70 -2.69
C VAL A 69 -1.65 -1.92 -2.80
N ASP A 70 -0.35 -1.73 -2.91
CA ASP A 70 0.64 -2.78 -3.12
C ASP A 70 1.07 -3.52 -1.85
N LEU A 71 0.70 -3.05 -0.65
CA LEU A 71 1.05 -3.70 0.61
C LEU A 71 -0.11 -4.37 1.36
N ILE A 72 -1.35 -4.24 0.88
CA ILE A 72 -2.52 -4.79 1.58
C ILE A 72 -2.34 -6.29 1.81
N GLY A 73 -2.47 -6.70 3.08
CA GLY A 73 -2.43 -8.10 3.46
C GLY A 73 -1.04 -8.74 3.38
N ARG A 74 0.03 -7.99 3.08
CA ARG A 74 1.40 -8.52 3.01
C ARG A 74 1.84 -9.20 4.30
N GLU A 75 1.55 -8.58 5.46
CA GLU A 75 1.85 -9.18 6.78
C GLU A 75 1.03 -10.43 7.07
N LEU A 76 -0.12 -10.58 6.41
CA LEU A 76 -0.99 -11.75 6.51
C LEU A 76 -0.71 -12.80 5.42
N SER A 77 0.40 -12.65 4.69
CA SER A 77 0.78 -13.53 3.59
C SER A 77 -0.27 -13.62 2.49
N TRP A 78 -0.95 -12.51 2.19
CA TRP A 78 -1.87 -12.42 1.06
C TRP A 78 -1.11 -12.24 -0.25
N THR A 79 -1.64 -12.82 -1.32
CA THR A 79 -1.06 -12.71 -2.67
C THR A 79 -1.84 -11.68 -3.48
N ILE A 80 -1.13 -10.81 -4.21
CA ILE A 80 -1.75 -9.85 -5.13
C ILE A 80 -1.81 -10.48 -6.52
N GLU A 81 -3.02 -10.51 -7.11
CA GLU A 81 -3.28 -10.93 -8.48
C GLU A 81 -3.74 -9.72 -9.30
N ALA A 82 -2.77 -8.93 -9.78
CA ALA A 82 -3.01 -7.78 -10.63
C ALA A 82 -1.77 -7.46 -11.47
N GLY A 83 -1.98 -6.89 -12.66
CA GLY A 83 -0.89 -6.31 -13.45
C GLY A 83 -0.34 -5.03 -12.80
N HIS A 84 0.89 -4.68 -13.14
CA HIS A 84 1.55 -3.46 -12.65
C HIS A 84 0.71 -2.19 -12.92
N ASP A 85 0.09 -2.11 -14.10
CA ASP A 85 -0.74 -0.97 -14.48
C ASP A 85 -2.01 -0.83 -13.62
N SER A 86 -2.65 -1.95 -13.26
CA SER A 86 -3.82 -1.95 -12.37
C SER A 86 -3.45 -1.45 -10.97
N ILE A 87 -2.31 -1.90 -10.44
CA ILE A 87 -1.80 -1.46 -9.14
C ILE A 87 -1.48 0.04 -9.19
N GLY A 88 -0.78 0.50 -10.24
CA GLY A 88 -0.45 1.91 -10.42
C GLY A 88 -1.70 2.80 -10.51
N ARG A 89 -2.71 2.38 -11.27
CA ARG A 89 -4.00 3.08 -11.39
C ARG A 89 -4.75 3.13 -10.07
N ALA A 90 -4.87 2.01 -9.37
CA ALA A 90 -5.55 1.96 -8.08
C ALA A 90 -4.83 2.82 -7.03
N SER A 91 -3.49 2.78 -6.98
CA SER A 91 -2.69 3.66 -6.12
C SER A 91 -2.93 5.13 -6.43
N ALA A 92 -2.98 5.50 -7.72
CA ALA A 92 -3.27 6.87 -8.12
C ALA A 92 -4.68 7.31 -7.67
N ALA A 93 -5.70 6.46 -7.86
CA ALA A 93 -7.07 6.74 -7.42
C ALA A 93 -7.15 6.97 -5.91
N VAL A 94 -6.48 6.10 -5.13
CA VAL A 94 -6.43 6.24 -3.67
C VAL A 94 -5.73 7.54 -3.26
N VAL A 95 -4.61 7.89 -3.88
CA VAL A 95 -3.85 9.11 -3.56
C VAL A 95 -4.59 10.38 -3.99
N ASN A 96 -5.36 10.34 -5.07
CA ASN A 96 -6.08 11.48 -5.62
C ASN A 96 -7.46 11.71 -4.98
N ASP A 97 -7.81 10.96 -3.94
CA ASP A 97 -9.14 10.99 -3.31
C ASP A 97 -10.29 10.63 -4.27
N ASP A 98 -9.99 9.91 -5.36
CA ASP A 98 -11.02 9.36 -6.25
C ASP A 98 -11.79 8.25 -5.52
N PRO A 99 -13.09 8.02 -5.83
CA PRO A 99 -13.85 6.95 -5.21
C PRO A 99 -13.23 5.58 -5.52
N VAL A 100 -12.89 4.82 -4.47
CA VAL A 100 -12.38 3.45 -4.56
C VAL A 100 -13.28 2.49 -3.80
N ALA A 101 -13.70 1.42 -4.46
CA ALA A 101 -14.45 0.35 -3.80
C ALA A 101 -13.47 -0.64 -3.17
N LEU A 102 -13.58 -0.86 -1.86
CA LEU A 102 -12.91 -1.92 -1.14
C LEU A 102 -13.91 -3.03 -0.88
N VAL A 103 -13.74 -4.18 -1.51
CA VAL A 103 -14.65 -5.32 -1.39
C VAL A 103 -13.94 -6.39 -0.58
N GLN A 104 -14.44 -6.69 0.62
CA GLN A 104 -13.87 -7.74 1.47
C GLN A 104 -14.84 -8.89 1.66
N GLU A 105 -14.58 -10.00 0.95
CA GLU A 105 -15.39 -11.22 1.02
C GLU A 105 -14.74 -12.32 1.85
N SER A 106 -13.42 -12.20 2.11
CA SER A 106 -12.64 -13.20 2.82
C SER A 106 -11.42 -12.57 3.51
N GLY A 107 -10.75 -13.34 4.37
CA GLY A 107 -9.58 -12.88 5.11
C GLY A 107 -9.93 -12.10 6.39
N SER A 108 -8.93 -11.88 7.23
CA SER A 108 -9.04 -11.08 8.46
C SER A 108 -9.42 -9.63 8.14
N ALA A 109 -10.14 -8.93 9.01
CA ALA A 109 -10.35 -7.48 8.90
C ALA A 109 -9.24 -6.66 9.57
N ASN A 110 -8.36 -7.32 10.34
CA ASN A 110 -7.33 -6.65 11.14
C ASN A 110 -6.11 -6.21 10.32
N TRP A 111 -6.07 -6.48 9.01
CA TRP A 111 -4.96 -6.04 8.16
C TRP A 111 -4.82 -4.51 8.14
N TRP A 112 -5.90 -3.78 8.36
CA TRP A 112 -5.86 -2.32 8.32
C TRP A 112 -5.01 -1.73 9.44
N ALA A 113 -5.06 -2.30 10.65
CA ALA A 113 -4.26 -1.82 11.78
C ALA A 113 -2.75 -1.99 11.51
N SER A 114 -2.36 -3.14 10.97
CA SER A 114 -1.02 -3.42 10.46
C SER A 114 -0.60 -2.43 9.36
N HIS A 115 -1.47 -2.25 8.36
CA HIS A 115 -1.25 -1.38 7.21
C HIS A 115 -1.04 0.09 7.61
N ALA A 116 -1.76 0.54 8.64
CA ALA A 116 -1.65 1.88 9.19
C ALA A 116 -0.41 2.08 10.08
N ASN A 117 0.57 1.16 10.07
CA ASN A 117 1.73 1.14 10.95
C ASN A 117 1.34 1.20 12.44
N GLY A 118 0.33 0.41 12.84
CA GLY A 118 -0.19 0.36 14.21
C GLY A 118 -1.04 1.56 14.62
N ARG A 119 -1.41 2.44 13.69
CA ARG A 119 -2.26 3.60 13.97
C ARG A 119 -3.73 3.24 13.81
N GLU A 120 -4.57 3.60 14.77
CA GLU A 120 -6.02 3.42 14.71
C GLU A 120 -6.70 4.61 14.00
N PHE A 121 -6.62 4.66 12.68
CA PHE A 121 -7.43 5.59 11.88
C PHE A 121 -8.58 4.84 11.21
N PRO A 122 -9.72 5.50 10.89
CA PRO A 122 -10.69 4.92 9.96
C PRO A 122 -10.06 4.74 8.58
N LEU A 123 -10.67 3.90 7.75
CA LEU A 123 -10.36 3.86 6.32
C LEU A 123 -10.49 5.28 5.72
N PRO A 124 -9.67 5.64 4.71
CA PRO A 124 -9.78 6.94 4.07
C PRO A 124 -11.19 7.15 3.49
N ALA A 125 -11.68 8.39 3.52
CA ALA A 125 -13.09 8.70 3.20
C ALA A 125 -13.48 8.38 1.75
N ASN A 126 -12.51 8.37 0.82
CA ASN A 126 -12.71 7.98 -0.56
C ASN A 126 -12.79 6.45 -0.76
N LEU A 127 -12.46 5.66 0.27
CA LEU A 127 -12.65 4.22 0.26
C LEU A 127 -14.00 3.83 0.84
N ARG A 128 -14.79 3.12 0.04
CA ARG A 128 -16.06 2.56 0.48
C ARG A 128 -15.96 1.05 0.60
N LEU A 129 -16.20 0.54 1.80
CA LEU A 129 -16.21 -0.89 2.09
C LEU A 129 -17.53 -1.53 1.65
N PHE A 130 -17.43 -2.66 0.96
CA PHE A 130 -18.54 -3.51 0.53
C PHE A 130 -18.30 -4.96 0.96
N ALA A 131 -19.37 -5.66 1.32
CA ALA A 131 -19.29 -7.06 1.73
C ALA A 131 -19.19 -8.01 0.55
N ARG A 132 -19.63 -7.58 -0.63
CA ARG A 132 -19.71 -8.38 -1.86
C ARG A 132 -19.43 -7.55 -3.09
N LEU A 133 -18.82 -8.19 -4.10
CA LEU A 133 -18.51 -7.53 -5.37
C LEU A 133 -19.77 -7.03 -6.08
N GLU A 134 -20.88 -7.75 -5.95
CA GLU A 134 -22.15 -7.43 -6.60
C GLU A 134 -22.83 -6.14 -6.07
N GLU A 135 -22.37 -5.63 -4.92
CA GLU A 135 -22.85 -4.36 -4.36
C GLU A 135 -22.14 -3.13 -4.96
N VAL A 136 -21.08 -3.36 -5.74
CA VAL A 136 -20.26 -2.30 -6.32
C VAL A 136 -20.83 -1.86 -7.66
N ASP A 137 -21.19 -0.59 -7.75
CA ASP A 137 -21.45 0.07 -9.03
C ASP A 137 -20.12 0.40 -9.73
N SER A 138 -19.71 -0.45 -10.67
CA SER A 138 -18.43 -0.35 -11.39
C SER A 138 -18.22 0.94 -12.21
N GLU A 139 -19.28 1.73 -12.44
CA GLU A 139 -19.19 3.02 -13.13
C GLU A 139 -18.85 4.17 -12.18
N HIS A 140 -19.17 4.02 -10.89
CA HIS A 140 -18.98 5.09 -9.89
C HIS A 140 -17.57 5.09 -9.26
N PHE A 141 -16.86 3.97 -9.33
CA PHE A 141 -15.54 3.81 -8.70
C PHE A 141 -14.40 3.83 -9.74
N ALA A 142 -13.37 4.62 -9.45
CA ALA A 142 -12.18 4.71 -10.30
C ALA A 142 -11.34 3.43 -10.27
N ALA A 143 -11.37 2.71 -9.14
CA ALA A 143 -10.71 1.41 -8.95
C ALA A 143 -11.48 0.53 -7.96
N VAL A 144 -11.25 -0.79 -8.05
CA VAL A 144 -11.78 -1.80 -7.13
C VAL A 144 -10.63 -2.58 -6.49
N LEU A 145 -10.61 -2.62 -5.17
CA LEU A 145 -9.72 -3.43 -4.36
C LEU A 145 -10.52 -4.64 -3.86
N TRP A 146 -10.23 -5.83 -4.38
CA TRP A 146 -11.08 -6.99 -4.15
C TRP A 146 -10.34 -8.08 -3.36
N ILE A 147 -10.72 -8.25 -2.11
CA ILE A 147 -10.17 -9.26 -1.20
C ILE A 147 -11.10 -10.47 -1.23
N SER A 148 -10.73 -11.50 -2.00
CA SER A 148 -11.56 -12.69 -2.18
C SER A 148 -10.76 -13.93 -2.57
N GLN A 149 -11.25 -15.10 -2.20
CA GLN A 149 -10.77 -16.39 -2.72
C GLN A 149 -11.56 -16.86 -3.96
N ARG A 150 -12.67 -16.20 -4.34
CA ARG A 150 -13.45 -16.62 -5.50
C ARG A 150 -12.81 -16.17 -6.80
N ALA A 151 -12.98 -16.94 -7.87
CA ALA A 151 -12.61 -16.48 -9.21
C ALA A 151 -13.46 -15.26 -9.63
N MET A 152 -12.87 -14.33 -10.38
CA MET A 152 -13.57 -13.14 -10.90
C MET A 152 -14.83 -13.58 -11.67
N PRO A 153 -16.05 -13.15 -11.27
CA PRO A 153 -17.25 -13.51 -11.99
C PRO A 153 -17.22 -12.93 -13.41
N ALA A 154 -17.64 -13.73 -14.40
CA ALA A 154 -17.56 -13.35 -15.82
C ALA A 154 -18.29 -12.03 -16.14
N ALA A 155 -19.37 -11.72 -15.43
CA ALA A 155 -20.13 -10.49 -15.59
C ALA A 155 -19.31 -9.22 -15.28
N PHE A 156 -18.35 -9.31 -14.35
CA PHE A 156 -17.52 -8.19 -13.91
C PHE A 156 -16.14 -8.16 -14.58
N ALA A 157 -15.69 -9.29 -15.13
CA ALA A 157 -14.33 -9.43 -15.68
C ALA A 157 -14.01 -8.37 -16.75
N ALA A 158 -14.92 -8.11 -17.68
CA ALA A 158 -14.71 -7.11 -18.73
C ALA A 158 -14.77 -5.67 -18.19
N GLN A 159 -15.71 -5.39 -17.26
CA GLN A 159 -15.87 -4.06 -16.68
C GLN A 159 -14.67 -3.67 -15.81
N LEU A 160 -14.14 -4.62 -15.05
CA LEU A 160 -13.08 -4.40 -14.08
C LEU A 160 -11.67 -4.66 -14.63
N ALA A 161 -11.55 -5.04 -15.90
CA ALA A 161 -10.27 -5.24 -16.57
C ALA A 161 -9.39 -3.98 -16.45
N GLY A 162 -8.19 -4.13 -15.90
CA GLY A 162 -7.25 -3.01 -15.68
C GLY A 162 -7.65 -2.02 -14.57
N ARG A 163 -8.77 -2.23 -13.88
CA ARG A 163 -9.28 -1.37 -12.80
C ARG A 163 -9.46 -2.09 -11.46
N CYS A 164 -9.29 -3.41 -11.44
CA CYS A 164 -9.35 -4.21 -10.24
C CYS A 164 -7.97 -4.73 -9.82
N VAL A 165 -7.70 -4.64 -8.52
CA VAL A 165 -6.59 -5.31 -7.86
C VAL A 165 -7.16 -6.39 -6.95
N THR A 166 -6.82 -7.65 -7.23
CA THR A 166 -7.32 -8.77 -6.45
C THR A 166 -6.31 -9.17 -5.40
N TYR A 167 -6.76 -9.35 -4.16
CA TYR A 167 -5.98 -9.85 -3.04
C TYR A 167 -6.53 -11.22 -2.67
N ARG A 168 -5.65 -12.22 -2.61
CA ARG A 168 -5.93 -13.59 -2.20
C ARG A 168 -5.45 -13.78 -0.77
N PRO A 169 -6.36 -13.88 0.22
CA PRO A 169 -5.95 -14.20 1.57
C PRO A 169 -5.18 -15.53 1.64
N GLY A 170 -4.05 -15.53 2.36
CA GLY A 170 -3.33 -16.75 2.71
C GLY A 170 -4.15 -17.63 3.66
N PRO A 171 -3.76 -18.90 3.87
CA PRO A 171 -4.37 -19.73 4.90
C PRO A 171 -4.32 -18.99 6.25
N ALA A 172 -5.44 -18.98 6.98
CA ALA A 172 -5.46 -18.38 8.31
C ALA A 172 -4.43 -19.09 9.20
N ALA A 173 -3.45 -18.33 9.69
CA ALA A 173 -2.45 -18.81 10.63
C ALA A 173 -3.06 -19.07 12.01
#